data_AF-A0A9D9LUE5-F1
#
_entry.id   AF-A0A9D9LUE5-F1
#
_cell.length_a   1.000
_cell.length_b   1.000
_cell.length_c   1.000
_cell.angle_alpha   90.00
_cell.angle_beta   90.00
_cell.angle_gamma   90.00
#
_symmetry.space_group_name_H-M   'P 1'
#
loop_
_entity.id
_entity.type
_entity.pdbx_description
1 polymer ?
#
loop_
_entity_poly.entity_id
_entity_poly.type
_entity_poly.pdbx_seq_one_letter_code
_entity_poly.pdbx_strand_id
1 'polypeptide(L)'
;MLILLLAAVAPVAVLLYYIYLKDRRYPEPRDMLFRAFRYGIYSAFAVIILMSPFGSSPKPETFLQAMKVSFFEAGIPEEFCKWMALYLLIWKSPQFDEYIDGIVYAVFISMGFACLENVMYVVEGGMGVAVSRALLSVPAHFLFAVIMGFYFSMARFHLDRRTVYMACSILIPMLAHSLFDTFAFWMDTIKYPTSYLAVFVIFVLGDIWLWRVGVRKIRASVIMTDKQHSEEERRSMAQAQEEAEQMPAALPVSGEWADTPIAMYQASAKEHTSEATGNETTFKLLIECKGDAKVFINEKEAFYAREDTNYRLTLPAGEYTIRAVNLNRYEQVVSRKVNLDANKHVTIAFSLWERIDPGGRTLAVGIVMVLVLLFVSSR
;
A
#
# COMPACT_ATOMS: atom_id res chain seq x y z
N MET A 1 -14.55 28.77 -17.43
CA MET A 1 -13.15 28.34 -17.20
C MET A 1 -13.01 27.51 -15.94
N LEU A 2 -13.30 28.01 -14.74
CA LEU A 2 -13.16 27.22 -13.50
C LEU A 2 -13.92 25.88 -13.52
N ILE A 3 -15.17 25.86 -14.00
CA ILE A 3 -15.98 24.63 -14.10
C ILE A 3 -15.32 23.56 -15.00
N LEU A 4 -14.70 23.98 -16.10
CA LEU A 4 -14.03 23.07 -17.04
C LEU A 4 -12.76 22.47 -16.42
N LEU A 5 -11.98 23.27 -15.69
CA LEU A 5 -10.80 22.78 -14.97
C LEU A 5 -11.19 21.78 -13.87
N LEU A 6 -12.26 22.08 -13.11
CA LEU A 6 -12.78 21.16 -12.11
C LEU A 6 -13.27 19.85 -12.75
N ALA A 7 -14.00 19.94 -13.87
CA ALA A 7 -14.47 18.77 -14.61
C ALA A 7 -13.31 17.93 -15.16
N ALA A 8 -12.20 18.55 -15.57
CA ALA A 8 -11.02 17.84 -16.05
C ALA A 8 -10.25 17.13 -14.91
N VAL A 9 -10.14 17.76 -13.74
CA VAL A 9 -9.36 17.22 -12.61
C VAL A 9 -10.14 16.21 -11.76
N ALA A 10 -11.47 16.37 -11.65
CA ALA A 10 -12.32 15.51 -10.82
C ALA A 10 -12.17 14.00 -11.07
N PRO A 11 -12.24 13.47 -12.33
CA PRO A 11 -12.11 12.02 -12.55
C PRO A 11 -10.73 11.49 -12.14
N VAL A 12 -9.68 12.28 -12.34
CA VAL A 12 -8.31 11.94 -11.92
C VAL A 12 -8.24 11.81 -10.39
N ALA A 13 -8.77 12.78 -9.66
CA ALA A 13 -8.79 12.78 -8.20
C ALA A 13 -9.57 11.57 -7.64
N VAL A 14 -10.69 11.22 -8.26
CA VAL A 14 -11.50 10.05 -7.87
C VAL A 14 -10.71 8.75 -8.03
N LEU A 15 -10.00 8.56 -9.14
CA LEU A 15 -9.24 7.34 -9.39
C LEU A 15 -7.97 7.24 -8.53
N LEU A 16 -7.31 8.37 -8.27
CA LEU A 16 -6.22 8.44 -7.29
C LEU A 16 -6.70 8.05 -5.89
N TYR A 17 -7.84 8.59 -5.46
CA TYR A 17 -8.42 8.23 -4.18
C TYR A 17 -8.81 6.76 -4.13
N TYR A 18 -9.39 6.22 -5.21
CA TYR A 18 -9.74 4.81 -5.30
C TYR A 18 -8.54 3.89 -5.10
N ILE A 19 -7.40 4.14 -5.78
CA ILE A 19 -6.22 3.29 -5.61
C ILE A 19 -5.55 3.49 -4.25
N TYR A 20 -5.54 4.71 -3.73
CA TYR A 20 -5.04 5.01 -2.40
C TYR A 20 -5.79 4.21 -1.31
N LEU A 21 -7.09 4.00 -1.47
CA LEU A 21 -7.87 3.16 -0.57
C LEU A 21 -7.53 1.67 -0.67
N LYS A 22 -6.97 1.20 -1.79
CA LYS A 22 -6.53 -0.20 -1.94
C LYS A 22 -5.21 -0.47 -1.25
N ASP A 23 -4.42 0.57 -1.03
CA ASP A 23 -3.13 0.56 -0.37
C ASP A 23 -3.20 0.79 1.16
N ARG A 24 -4.40 0.71 1.75
CA ARG A 24 -4.62 1.15 3.14
C ARG A 24 -3.90 0.30 4.20
N ARG A 25 -3.56 -0.95 3.89
CA ARG A 25 -2.98 -1.88 4.87
C ARG A 25 -1.53 -1.54 5.18
N TYR A 26 -0.76 -1.18 4.16
CA TYR A 26 0.64 -0.79 4.23
C TYR A 26 0.83 0.46 3.34
N PRO A 27 0.45 1.65 3.84
CA PRO A 27 0.28 2.81 2.98
C PRO A 27 1.62 3.43 2.57
N GLU A 28 1.75 3.70 1.28
CA GLU A 28 2.93 4.36 0.73
C GLU A 28 3.13 5.80 1.25
N PRO A 29 4.39 6.27 1.41
CA PRO A 29 4.66 7.62 1.85
C PRO A 29 4.05 8.66 0.91
N ARG A 30 3.23 9.57 1.46
CA ARG A 30 2.50 10.60 0.68
C ARG A 30 3.42 11.45 -0.21
N ASP A 31 4.64 11.71 0.24
CA ASP A 31 5.64 12.45 -0.56
C ASP A 31 6.07 11.66 -1.81
N MET A 32 6.22 10.34 -1.71
CA MET A 32 6.53 9.49 -2.86
C MET A 32 5.37 9.45 -3.85
N LEU A 33 4.13 9.36 -3.36
CA LEU A 33 2.92 9.45 -4.20
C LEU A 33 2.82 10.80 -4.92
N PHE A 34 3.12 11.90 -4.23
CA PHE A 34 3.15 13.24 -4.86
C PHE A 34 4.29 13.38 -5.88
N ARG A 35 5.46 12.79 -5.61
CA ARG A 35 6.56 12.69 -6.59
C ARG A 35 6.10 11.90 -7.82
N ALA A 36 5.46 10.75 -7.64
CA ALA A 36 4.92 9.94 -8.74
C ALA A 36 3.95 10.74 -9.62
N PHE A 37 3.00 11.45 -9.02
CA PHE A 37 2.09 12.32 -9.77
C PHE A 37 2.82 13.40 -10.60
N ARG A 38 3.83 14.06 -10.03
CA ARG A 38 4.63 15.05 -10.76
C ARG A 38 5.45 14.44 -11.90
N TYR A 39 6.02 13.25 -11.69
CA TYR A 39 6.71 12.49 -12.73
C TYR A 39 5.77 12.14 -13.90
N GLY A 40 4.48 11.90 -13.60
CA GLY A 40 3.42 11.83 -14.58
C GLY A 40 3.30 13.06 -15.47
N ILE A 41 3.18 14.24 -14.86
CA ILE A 41 3.14 15.52 -15.58
C ILE A 41 4.40 15.70 -16.43
N TYR A 42 5.59 15.41 -15.87
CA TYR A 42 6.85 15.51 -16.61
C TYR A 42 6.92 14.54 -17.79
N SER A 43 6.37 13.34 -17.64
CA SER A 43 6.31 12.36 -18.74
C SER A 43 5.40 12.85 -19.89
N ALA A 44 4.34 13.59 -19.61
CA ALA A 44 3.51 14.23 -20.63
C ALA A 44 4.27 15.32 -21.39
N PHE A 45 5.02 16.18 -20.69
CA PHE A 45 5.91 17.13 -21.35
C PHE A 45 7.01 16.46 -22.17
N ALA A 46 7.55 15.34 -21.68
CA ALA A 46 8.55 14.57 -22.41
C ALA A 46 7.99 14.04 -23.75
N VAL A 47 6.74 13.57 -23.76
CA VAL A 47 6.06 13.15 -25.00
C VAL A 47 5.90 14.32 -25.95
N ILE A 48 5.39 15.47 -25.47
CA ILE A 48 5.21 16.67 -26.32
C ILE A 48 6.54 17.08 -26.97
N ILE A 49 7.63 17.11 -26.20
CA ILE A 49 8.97 17.46 -26.71
C ILE A 49 9.47 16.41 -27.70
N LEU A 50 9.32 15.13 -27.38
CA LEU A 50 9.77 14.02 -28.22
C LEU A 50 9.04 13.99 -29.57
N MET A 51 7.73 14.27 -29.56
CA MET A 51 6.89 14.20 -30.74
C MET A 51 6.88 15.49 -31.56
N SER A 52 7.24 16.64 -30.98
CA SER A 52 7.22 17.95 -31.65
C SER A 52 7.96 18.00 -33.00
N PRO A 53 9.16 17.42 -33.19
CA PRO A 53 9.87 17.44 -34.48
C PRO A 53 9.16 16.67 -35.60
N PHE A 54 8.30 15.71 -35.25
CA PHE A 54 7.56 14.89 -36.22
C PHE A 54 6.27 15.58 -36.68
N GLY A 55 5.85 16.66 -36.00
CA GLY A 55 4.59 17.34 -36.25
C GLY A 55 3.38 16.49 -35.83
N SER A 56 2.21 16.88 -36.31
CA SER A 56 0.96 16.12 -36.09
C SER A 56 0.49 15.54 -37.41
N SER A 57 0.12 14.26 -37.40
CA SER A 57 -0.54 13.67 -38.57
C SER A 57 -1.88 14.33 -38.84
N PRO A 58 -2.35 14.36 -40.11
CA PRO A 58 -3.70 14.75 -40.42
C PRO A 58 -4.70 13.84 -39.69
N LYS A 59 -5.92 14.35 -39.46
CA LYS A 59 -7.01 13.57 -38.85
C LYS A 59 -7.19 12.27 -39.66
N PRO A 60 -7.19 11.09 -39.01
CA PRO A 60 -7.31 9.83 -39.73
C PRO A 60 -8.66 9.72 -40.43
N GLU A 61 -8.64 9.19 -41.65
CA GLU A 61 -9.84 8.93 -42.47
C GLU A 61 -10.12 7.43 -42.67
N THR A 62 -9.15 6.58 -42.34
CA THR A 62 -9.24 5.12 -42.48
C THR A 62 -8.80 4.42 -41.22
N PHE A 63 -9.23 3.17 -41.04
CA PHE A 63 -8.78 2.31 -39.93
C PHE A 63 -7.26 2.19 -39.87
N LEU A 64 -6.59 2.05 -41.01
CA LEU A 64 -5.13 1.95 -41.07
C LEU A 64 -4.44 3.26 -40.63
N GLN A 65 -4.99 4.42 -40.99
CA GLN A 65 -4.47 5.70 -40.49
C GLN A 65 -4.73 5.86 -38.98
N ALA A 66 -5.93 5.51 -38.50
CA ALA A 66 -6.26 5.52 -37.08
C ALA A 66 -5.28 4.65 -36.28
N MET A 67 -4.99 3.43 -36.75
CA MET A 67 -3.96 2.57 -36.14
C MET A 67 -2.59 3.24 -36.13
N LYS A 68 -2.12 3.78 -37.25
CA LYS A 68 -0.78 4.38 -37.31
C LYS A 68 -0.63 5.54 -36.32
N VAL A 69 -1.59 6.47 -36.30
CA VAL A 69 -1.58 7.61 -35.37
C VAL A 69 -1.64 7.10 -33.92
N SER A 70 -2.55 6.18 -33.62
CA SER A 70 -2.72 5.65 -32.25
C SER A 70 -1.47 4.95 -31.72
N PHE A 71 -0.78 4.17 -32.55
CA PHE A 71 0.43 3.47 -32.12
C PHE A 71 1.63 4.42 -32.00
N PHE A 72 1.89 5.23 -33.04
CA PHE A 72 3.16 5.96 -33.14
C PHE A 72 3.13 7.37 -32.54
N GLU A 73 1.95 7.99 -32.42
CA GLU A 73 1.82 9.36 -31.87
C GLU A 73 1.28 9.39 -30.44
N ALA A 74 0.55 8.35 -30.01
CA ALA A 74 -0.03 8.27 -28.66
C ALA A 74 0.49 7.05 -27.87
N GLY A 75 0.00 5.85 -28.16
CA GLY A 75 0.17 4.67 -27.30
C GLY A 75 1.62 4.28 -27.00
N ILE A 76 2.50 4.22 -28.00
CA ILE A 76 3.93 3.91 -27.77
C ILE A 76 4.64 5.05 -27.02
N PRO A 77 4.69 6.30 -27.52
CA PRO A 77 5.47 7.34 -26.86
C PRO A 77 4.97 7.61 -25.44
N GLU A 78 3.65 7.63 -25.22
CA GLU A 78 3.09 7.91 -23.91
C GLU A 78 3.38 6.82 -22.88
N GLU A 79 3.07 5.57 -23.20
CA GLU A 79 3.28 4.48 -22.24
C GLU A 79 4.77 4.22 -22.02
N PHE A 80 5.63 4.46 -23.03
CA PHE A 80 7.08 4.43 -22.84
C PHE A 80 7.54 5.49 -21.85
N CYS A 81 7.12 6.74 -22.01
CA CYS A 81 7.51 7.84 -21.13
C CYS A 81 6.98 7.64 -19.69
N LYS A 82 5.75 7.16 -19.52
CA LYS A 82 5.19 6.80 -18.20
C LYS A 82 5.97 5.65 -17.56
N TRP A 83 6.25 4.59 -18.32
CA TRP A 83 7.03 3.46 -17.84
C TRP A 83 8.46 3.88 -17.45
N MET A 84 9.11 4.74 -18.24
CA MET A 84 10.43 5.27 -17.92
C MET A 84 10.39 6.11 -16.63
N ALA A 85 9.37 6.95 -16.47
CA ALA A 85 9.17 7.72 -15.24
C ALA A 85 8.99 6.80 -14.02
N LEU A 86 8.23 5.71 -14.17
CA LEU A 86 8.06 4.69 -13.12
C LEU A 86 9.39 4.01 -12.79
N TYR A 87 10.09 3.55 -13.82
CA TYR A 87 11.37 2.86 -13.67
C TYR A 87 12.40 3.73 -12.94
N LEU A 88 12.54 4.99 -13.36
CA LEU A 88 13.48 5.92 -12.73
C LEU A 88 13.10 6.28 -11.30
N LEU A 89 11.80 6.32 -10.98
CA LEU A 89 11.33 6.72 -9.66
C LEU A 89 11.46 5.60 -8.63
N ILE A 90 11.00 4.38 -8.95
CA ILE A 90 10.78 3.34 -7.92
C ILE A 90 11.65 2.10 -8.07
N TRP A 91 12.28 1.82 -9.23
CA TRP A 91 12.94 0.52 -9.46
C TRP A 91 14.05 0.20 -8.45
N LYS A 92 14.77 1.23 -7.99
CA LYS A 92 15.83 1.12 -6.97
C LYS A 92 15.40 1.69 -5.62
N SER A 93 14.12 2.04 -5.49
CA SER A 93 13.58 2.62 -4.26
C SER A 93 13.42 1.53 -3.20
N PRO A 94 13.73 1.81 -1.93
CA PRO A 94 13.39 0.90 -0.84
C PRO A 94 11.89 0.86 -0.57
N GLN A 95 11.12 1.88 -0.97
CA GLN A 95 9.65 1.92 -0.94
C GLN A 95 8.99 1.10 -2.08
N PHE A 96 9.74 0.18 -2.68
CA PHE A 96 9.18 -0.74 -3.67
C PHE A 96 9.44 -2.16 -3.21
N ASP A 97 8.72 -2.49 -2.16
CA ASP A 97 8.85 -3.69 -1.34
C ASP A 97 7.60 -4.56 -1.37
N GLU A 98 6.48 -4.08 -1.92
CA GLU A 98 5.24 -4.85 -2.06
C GLU A 98 4.74 -5.00 -3.51
N TYR A 99 3.91 -6.02 -3.74
CA TYR A 99 3.35 -6.29 -5.06
C TYR A 99 2.39 -5.20 -5.54
N ILE A 100 1.68 -4.54 -4.62
CA ILE A 100 0.69 -3.50 -4.96
C ILE A 100 1.35 -2.17 -5.33
N ASP A 101 2.52 -1.86 -4.78
CA ASP A 101 3.23 -0.59 -4.98
C ASP A 101 3.43 -0.24 -6.44
N GLY A 102 3.84 -1.21 -7.26
CA GLY A 102 4.03 -0.98 -8.69
C GLY A 102 2.74 -0.49 -9.36
N ILE A 103 1.57 -1.00 -8.95
CA ILE A 103 0.26 -0.49 -9.41
C ILE A 103 0.02 0.91 -8.86
N VAL A 104 0.20 1.13 -7.56
CA VAL A 104 -0.04 2.44 -6.92
C VAL A 104 0.79 3.51 -7.60
N TYR A 105 2.11 3.34 -7.68
CA TYR A 105 3.02 4.29 -8.30
C TYR A 105 2.76 4.49 -9.79
N ALA A 106 2.51 3.42 -10.55
CA ALA A 106 2.16 3.53 -11.97
C ALA A 106 0.87 4.34 -12.17
N VAL A 107 -0.16 4.09 -11.35
CA VAL A 107 -1.41 4.84 -11.40
C VAL A 107 -1.18 6.30 -11.07
N PHE A 108 -0.41 6.64 -10.03
CA PHE A 108 -0.13 8.04 -9.71
C PHE A 108 0.59 8.77 -10.85
N ILE A 109 1.58 8.13 -11.48
CA ILE A 109 2.25 8.66 -12.69
C ILE A 109 1.26 8.84 -13.84
N SER A 110 0.49 7.81 -14.16
CA SER A 110 -0.47 7.87 -15.26
C SER A 110 -1.58 8.90 -15.03
N MET A 111 -2.03 9.08 -13.79
CA MET A 111 -3.01 10.09 -13.40
C MET A 111 -2.42 11.51 -13.48
N GLY A 112 -1.13 11.70 -13.16
CA GLY A 112 -0.44 12.97 -13.41
C GLY A 112 -0.36 13.31 -14.89
N PHE A 113 -0.02 12.32 -15.73
CA PHE A 113 -0.02 12.46 -17.18
C PHE A 113 -1.43 12.82 -17.70
N ALA A 114 -2.41 11.98 -17.36
CA ALA A 114 -3.79 12.13 -17.81
C ALA A 114 -4.42 13.43 -17.31
N CYS A 115 -3.99 13.97 -16.16
CA CYS A 115 -4.44 15.27 -15.68
C CYS A 115 -4.03 16.40 -16.63
N LEU A 116 -2.75 16.48 -17.00
CA LEU A 116 -2.27 17.51 -17.92
C LEU A 116 -2.97 17.38 -19.28
N GLU A 117 -3.00 16.16 -19.80
CA GLU A 117 -3.62 15.88 -21.09
C GLU A 117 -5.12 16.22 -21.08
N ASN A 118 -5.86 15.78 -20.06
CA ASN A 118 -7.29 16.06 -19.95
C ASN A 118 -7.58 17.56 -19.82
N VAL A 119 -6.74 18.32 -19.10
CA VAL A 119 -6.89 19.78 -19.05
C VAL A 119 -6.72 20.41 -20.43
N MET A 120 -5.71 20.01 -21.22
CA MET A 120 -5.49 20.54 -22.57
C MET A 120 -6.71 20.27 -23.47
N TYR A 121 -7.18 19.03 -23.53
CA TYR A 121 -8.35 18.67 -24.34
C TYR A 121 -9.64 19.37 -23.90
N VAL A 122 -9.87 19.51 -22.59
CA VAL A 122 -11.11 20.11 -22.05
C VAL A 122 -11.14 21.62 -22.21
N VAL A 123 -9.99 22.29 -22.13
CA VAL A 123 -9.90 23.74 -22.37
C VAL A 123 -10.25 24.07 -23.82
N GLU A 124 -9.84 23.23 -24.77
CA GLU A 124 -10.14 23.41 -26.19
C GLU A 124 -11.54 22.92 -26.58
N GLY A 125 -11.94 21.75 -26.07
CA GLY A 125 -13.16 21.05 -26.50
C GLY A 125 -14.41 21.28 -25.63
N GLY A 126 -14.26 21.93 -24.48
CA GLY A 126 -15.36 22.27 -23.58
C GLY A 126 -15.97 21.08 -22.83
N MET A 127 -17.21 21.26 -22.34
CA MET A 127 -17.83 20.32 -21.38
C MET A 127 -18.15 18.95 -21.98
N GLY A 128 -18.51 18.88 -23.27
CA GLY A 128 -18.77 17.60 -23.95
C GLY A 128 -17.54 16.71 -23.96
N VAL A 129 -16.37 17.29 -24.23
CA VAL A 129 -15.07 16.61 -24.15
C VAL A 129 -14.71 16.25 -22.72
N ALA A 130 -15.04 17.10 -21.74
CA ALA A 130 -14.82 16.77 -20.33
C ALA A 130 -15.58 15.51 -19.91
N VAL A 131 -16.85 15.40 -20.30
CA VAL A 131 -17.69 14.24 -19.96
C VAL A 131 -17.19 12.97 -20.67
N SER A 132 -16.89 13.03 -21.97
CA SER A 132 -16.43 11.85 -22.70
C SER A 132 -15.09 11.34 -22.15
N ARG A 133 -14.14 12.24 -21.88
CA ARG A 133 -12.83 11.87 -21.32
C ARG A 133 -12.92 11.36 -19.88
N ALA A 134 -13.80 11.94 -19.06
CA ALA A 134 -14.03 11.46 -17.69
C ALA A 134 -14.58 10.02 -17.65
N LEU A 135 -15.36 9.62 -18.66
CA LEU A 135 -15.96 8.29 -18.74
C LEU A 135 -15.07 7.26 -19.46
N LEU A 136 -14.23 7.72 -20.40
CA LEU A 136 -13.48 6.84 -21.29
C LEU A 136 -11.96 6.99 -21.10
N SER A 137 -11.36 8.09 -21.57
CA SER A 137 -9.90 8.24 -21.64
C SER A 137 -9.21 8.23 -20.28
N VAL A 138 -9.73 8.95 -19.28
CA VAL A 138 -9.13 9.00 -17.93
C VAL A 138 -9.17 7.63 -17.23
N PRO A 139 -10.32 6.92 -17.21
CA PRO A 139 -10.37 5.50 -16.83
C PRO A 139 -9.42 4.58 -17.61
N ALA A 140 -9.28 4.76 -18.93
CA ALA A 140 -8.40 3.94 -19.74
C ALA A 140 -6.93 4.09 -19.31
N HIS A 141 -6.44 5.32 -19.12
CA HIS A 141 -5.09 5.58 -18.59
C HIS A 141 -4.85 4.94 -17.23
N PHE A 142 -5.87 4.94 -16.35
CA PHE A 142 -5.80 4.24 -15.07
C PHE A 142 -5.61 2.73 -15.27
N LEU A 143 -6.36 2.11 -16.18
CA LEU A 143 -6.27 0.67 -16.44
C LEU A 143 -4.96 0.27 -17.12
N PHE A 144 -4.45 1.08 -18.05
CA PHE A 144 -3.13 0.84 -18.66
C PHE A 144 -2.03 0.88 -17.59
N ALA A 145 -2.11 1.83 -16.66
CA ALA A 145 -1.19 1.94 -15.54
C ALA A 145 -1.30 0.77 -14.57
N VAL A 146 -2.51 0.27 -14.30
CA VAL A 146 -2.71 -0.94 -13.48
C VAL A 146 -2.04 -2.15 -14.13
N ILE A 147 -2.15 -2.30 -15.45
CA ILE A 147 -1.50 -3.39 -16.19
C ILE A 147 0.03 -3.23 -16.15
N MET A 148 0.52 -2.02 -16.41
CA MET A 148 1.94 -1.65 -16.33
C MET A 148 2.52 -2.00 -14.97
N GLY A 149 1.95 -1.42 -13.92
CA GLY A 149 2.38 -1.56 -12.54
C GLY A 149 2.32 -3.01 -12.04
N PHE A 150 1.28 -3.76 -12.43
CA PHE A 150 1.18 -5.18 -12.08
C PHE A 150 2.37 -5.97 -12.62
N TYR A 151 2.66 -5.86 -13.92
CA TYR A 151 3.79 -6.59 -14.51
C TYR A 151 5.15 -6.04 -14.04
N PHE A 152 5.23 -4.76 -13.74
CA PHE A 152 6.41 -4.12 -13.17
C PHE A 152 6.76 -4.70 -11.79
N SER A 153 5.77 -4.84 -10.90
CA SER A 153 5.91 -5.56 -9.62
C SER A 153 6.29 -7.01 -9.82
N MET A 154 5.65 -7.73 -10.74
CA MET A 154 6.03 -9.13 -11.02
C MET A 154 7.51 -9.23 -11.44
N ALA A 155 8.03 -8.30 -12.23
CA ALA A 155 9.44 -8.27 -12.62
C ALA A 155 10.40 -8.02 -11.44
N ARG A 156 9.95 -7.29 -10.41
CA ARG A 156 10.73 -7.01 -9.20
C ARG A 156 10.92 -8.27 -8.36
N PHE A 157 9.84 -8.98 -8.08
CA PHE A 157 9.80 -10.09 -7.12
C PHE A 157 10.00 -11.48 -7.74
N HIS A 158 9.73 -11.68 -9.04
CA HIS A 158 9.96 -12.95 -9.73
C HIS A 158 11.25 -12.90 -10.56
N LEU A 159 12.38 -13.22 -9.92
CA LEU A 159 13.72 -13.10 -10.51
C LEU A 159 13.93 -14.03 -11.73
N ASP A 160 13.31 -15.21 -11.71
CA ASP A 160 13.39 -16.23 -12.77
C ASP A 160 12.76 -15.76 -14.09
N ARG A 161 11.74 -14.91 -14.03
CA ARG A 161 10.98 -14.40 -15.18
C ARG A 161 11.03 -12.89 -15.33
N ARG A 162 11.98 -12.24 -14.64
CA ARG A 162 12.10 -10.77 -14.60
C ARG A 162 12.04 -10.13 -15.98
N THR A 163 12.82 -10.62 -16.94
CA THR A 163 12.89 -10.05 -18.29
C THR A 163 11.54 -10.13 -19.01
N VAL A 164 10.82 -11.24 -18.85
CA VAL A 164 9.50 -11.43 -19.47
C VAL A 164 8.49 -10.47 -18.85
N TYR A 165 8.42 -10.39 -17.52
CA TYR A 165 7.52 -9.47 -16.85
C TYR A 165 7.85 -8.01 -17.13
N MET A 166 9.14 -7.68 -17.23
CA MET A 166 9.56 -6.33 -17.61
C MET A 166 9.10 -5.98 -19.02
N ALA A 167 9.28 -6.88 -19.99
CA ALA A 167 8.76 -6.69 -21.34
C ALA A 167 7.23 -6.57 -21.34
N CYS A 168 6.52 -7.40 -20.57
CA CYS A 168 5.06 -7.31 -20.41
C CYS A 168 4.62 -5.97 -19.81
N SER A 169 5.39 -5.39 -18.89
CA SER A 169 5.08 -4.09 -18.27
C SER A 169 5.16 -2.92 -19.25
N ILE A 170 5.83 -3.09 -20.39
CA ILE A 170 5.94 -2.07 -21.44
C ILE A 170 4.97 -2.39 -22.58
N LEU A 171 5.06 -3.60 -23.14
CA LEU A 171 4.39 -3.95 -24.40
C LEU A 171 2.87 -4.09 -24.25
N ILE A 172 2.38 -4.61 -23.12
CA ILE A 172 0.94 -4.82 -22.94
C ILE A 172 0.20 -3.49 -22.74
N PRO A 173 0.66 -2.54 -21.90
CA PRO A 173 0.07 -1.22 -21.82
C PRO A 173 0.10 -0.46 -23.14
N MET A 174 1.24 -0.46 -23.84
CA MET A 174 1.36 0.16 -25.18
C MET A 174 0.32 -0.39 -26.15
N LEU A 175 0.18 -1.72 -26.22
CA LEU A 175 -0.78 -2.35 -27.10
C LEU A 175 -2.22 -2.02 -26.69
N ALA A 176 -2.54 -2.08 -25.39
CA ALA A 176 -3.87 -1.78 -24.88
C ALA A 176 -4.27 -0.32 -25.16
N HIS A 177 -3.36 0.62 -24.94
CA HIS A 177 -3.57 2.03 -25.22
C HIS A 177 -3.73 2.29 -26.72
N SER A 178 -2.80 1.78 -27.54
CA SER A 178 -2.87 1.97 -28.99
C SER A 178 -4.13 1.37 -29.61
N LEU A 179 -4.59 0.23 -29.10
CA LEU A 179 -5.86 -0.37 -29.55
C LEU A 179 -7.06 0.47 -29.11
N PHE A 180 -7.08 0.96 -27.87
CA PHE A 180 -8.15 1.84 -27.38
C PHE A 180 -8.29 3.08 -28.28
N ASP A 181 -7.19 3.78 -28.54
CA ASP A 181 -7.16 4.97 -29.39
C ASP A 181 -7.50 4.64 -30.85
N THR A 182 -7.07 3.48 -31.35
CA THR A 182 -7.41 3.04 -32.71
C THR A 182 -8.91 2.99 -32.90
N PHE A 183 -9.64 2.36 -31.96
CA PHE A 183 -11.09 2.27 -32.05
C PHE A 183 -11.75 3.63 -31.81
N ALA A 184 -11.23 4.45 -30.89
CA ALA A 184 -11.73 5.80 -30.65
C ALA A 184 -11.63 6.67 -31.92
N PHE A 185 -10.46 6.73 -32.55
CA PHE A 185 -10.26 7.48 -33.79
C PHE A 185 -10.99 6.87 -34.98
N TRP A 186 -11.08 5.54 -35.06
CA TRP A 186 -11.80 4.90 -36.16
C TRP A 186 -13.30 5.19 -36.11
N MET A 187 -13.92 5.23 -34.93
CA MET A 187 -15.33 5.61 -34.77
C MET A 187 -15.62 6.99 -35.37
N ASP A 188 -14.70 7.93 -35.22
CA ASP A 188 -14.77 9.28 -35.79
C ASP A 188 -14.78 9.31 -37.33
N THR A 189 -14.31 8.24 -38.00
CA THR A 189 -14.29 8.14 -39.47
C THR A 189 -15.57 7.55 -40.05
N ILE A 190 -16.41 6.92 -39.23
CA ILE A 190 -17.55 6.14 -39.68
C ILE A 190 -18.76 7.05 -39.91
N LYS A 191 -19.22 7.12 -41.17
CA LYS A 191 -20.37 7.95 -41.57
C LYS A 191 -21.72 7.25 -41.40
N TYR A 192 -21.76 5.93 -41.50
CA TYR A 192 -23.02 5.16 -41.45
C TYR A 192 -23.39 4.82 -39.99
N PRO A 193 -24.61 5.16 -39.53
CA PRO A 193 -25.00 4.97 -38.13
C PRO A 193 -24.96 3.51 -37.65
N THR A 194 -25.29 2.56 -38.52
CA THR A 194 -25.30 1.13 -38.17
C THR A 194 -23.90 0.58 -37.93
N SER A 195 -22.94 0.93 -38.78
CA SER A 195 -21.54 0.54 -38.58
C SER A 195 -20.93 1.27 -37.39
N TYR A 196 -21.30 2.54 -37.15
CA TYR A 196 -20.85 3.27 -35.97
C TYR A 196 -21.32 2.56 -34.70
N LEU A 197 -22.60 2.21 -34.63
CA LEU A 197 -23.17 1.49 -33.49
C LEU A 197 -22.48 0.14 -33.28
N ALA A 198 -22.21 -0.61 -34.35
CA ALA A 198 -21.51 -1.89 -34.25
C ALA A 198 -20.11 -1.74 -33.65
N VAL A 199 -19.33 -0.75 -34.13
CA VAL A 199 -17.97 -0.48 -33.62
C VAL A 199 -18.03 0.07 -32.19
N PHE A 200 -18.98 0.94 -31.87
CA PHE A 200 -19.20 1.44 -30.52
C PHE A 200 -19.50 0.32 -29.53
N VAL A 201 -20.35 -0.65 -29.89
CA VAL A 201 -20.61 -1.83 -29.05
C VAL A 201 -19.34 -2.65 -28.83
N ILE A 202 -18.55 -2.89 -29.87
CA ILE A 202 -17.26 -3.61 -29.76
C ILE A 202 -16.31 -2.85 -28.82
N PHE A 203 -16.22 -1.53 -28.97
CA PHE A 203 -15.39 -0.67 -28.14
C PHE A 203 -15.80 -0.74 -26.67
N VAL A 204 -17.10 -0.60 -26.37
CA VAL A 204 -17.63 -0.69 -25.00
C VAL A 204 -17.40 -2.08 -24.39
N LEU A 205 -17.58 -3.16 -25.17
CA LEU A 205 -17.27 -4.51 -24.70
C LEU A 205 -15.78 -4.69 -24.39
N GLY A 206 -14.92 -4.09 -25.22
CA GLY A 206 -13.48 -4.02 -24.99
C GLY A 206 -13.12 -3.27 -23.71
N ASP A 207 -13.74 -2.12 -23.48
CA ASP A 207 -13.55 -1.32 -22.25
C ASP A 207 -14.00 -2.08 -20.99
N ILE A 208 -15.18 -2.71 -21.03
CA ILE A 208 -15.68 -3.58 -19.95
C ILE A 208 -14.70 -4.74 -19.68
N TRP A 209 -14.16 -5.34 -20.74
CA TRP A 209 -13.16 -6.40 -20.60
C TRP A 209 -11.87 -5.88 -19.97
N LEU A 210 -11.38 -4.70 -20.38
CA LEU A 210 -10.20 -4.05 -19.83
C LEU A 210 -10.39 -3.75 -18.33
N TRP A 211 -11.55 -3.22 -17.94
CA TRP A 211 -11.92 -3.01 -16.54
C TRP A 211 -11.89 -4.29 -15.72
N ARG A 212 -12.44 -5.39 -16.26
CA ARG A 212 -12.40 -6.71 -15.59
C ARG A 212 -10.97 -7.19 -15.40
N VAL A 213 -10.09 -7.01 -16.39
CA VAL A 213 -8.67 -7.36 -16.30
C VAL A 213 -7.96 -6.49 -15.25
N GLY A 214 -8.16 -5.18 -15.28
CA GLY A 214 -7.56 -4.24 -14.31
C GLY A 214 -7.96 -4.55 -12.87
N VAL A 215 -9.25 -4.73 -12.60
CA VAL A 215 -9.75 -5.08 -11.26
C VAL A 215 -9.19 -6.41 -10.77
N ARG A 216 -9.08 -7.42 -11.64
CA ARG A 216 -8.45 -8.70 -11.29
C ARG A 216 -6.98 -8.54 -10.90
N LYS A 217 -6.23 -7.70 -11.63
CA LYS A 217 -4.81 -7.42 -11.33
C LYS A 217 -4.64 -6.69 -10.00
N ILE A 218 -5.46 -5.67 -9.73
CA ILE A 218 -5.47 -4.99 -8.42
C ILE A 218 -5.72 -6.00 -7.29
N ARG A 219 -6.78 -6.81 -7.41
CA ARG A 219 -7.11 -7.83 -6.40
C ARG A 219 -5.99 -8.85 -6.22
N ALA A 220 -5.38 -9.29 -7.32
CA ALA A 220 -4.26 -10.23 -7.27
C ALA A 220 -3.05 -9.62 -6.54
N SER A 221 -2.67 -8.38 -6.84
CA SER A 221 -1.57 -7.68 -6.16
C SER A 221 -1.83 -7.48 -4.67
N VAL A 222 -3.06 -7.14 -4.27
CA VAL A 222 -3.44 -7.05 -2.85
C VAL A 222 -3.24 -8.40 -2.15
N ILE A 223 -3.76 -9.49 -2.74
CA ILE A 223 -3.63 -10.83 -2.17
C ILE A 223 -2.17 -11.29 -2.10
N MET A 224 -1.36 -10.97 -3.12
CA MET A 224 0.07 -11.30 -3.14
C MET A 224 0.83 -10.54 -2.06
N THR A 225 0.51 -9.26 -1.87
CA THR A 225 1.06 -8.41 -0.80
C THR A 225 0.74 -8.98 0.58
N ASP A 226 -0.54 -9.30 0.84
CA ASP A 226 -0.96 -9.91 2.12
C ASP A 226 -0.23 -11.24 2.39
N LYS A 227 -0.03 -12.06 1.35
CA LYS A 227 0.70 -13.33 1.46
C LYS A 227 2.17 -13.10 1.77
N GLN A 228 2.81 -12.15 1.08
CA GLN A 228 4.21 -11.80 1.29
C GLN A 228 4.47 -11.46 2.76
N HIS A 229 3.70 -10.52 3.33
CA HIS A 229 3.81 -10.14 4.74
C HIS A 229 3.58 -11.33 5.68
N SER A 230 2.57 -12.16 5.41
CA SER A 230 2.29 -13.34 6.25
C SER A 230 3.42 -14.38 6.23
N GLU A 231 4.15 -14.50 5.12
CA GLU A 231 5.30 -15.39 5.01
C GLU A 231 6.52 -14.82 5.70
N GLU A 232 6.74 -13.51 5.61
CA GLU A 232 7.81 -12.80 6.33
C GLU A 232 7.62 -12.93 7.85
N GLU A 233 6.41 -12.67 8.36
CA GLU A 233 6.06 -12.85 9.78
C GLU A 233 6.36 -14.29 10.25
N ARG A 234 5.92 -15.30 9.49
CA ARG A 234 6.18 -16.71 9.83
C ARG A 234 7.66 -17.06 9.86
N ARG A 235 8.46 -16.52 8.93
CA ARG A 235 9.91 -16.73 8.90
C ARG A 235 10.60 -16.08 10.08
N SER A 236 10.21 -14.85 10.43
CA SER A 236 10.71 -14.14 11.60
C SER A 236 10.39 -14.89 12.90
N MET A 237 9.18 -15.42 13.03
CA MET A 237 8.80 -16.25 14.20
C MET A 237 9.59 -17.56 14.28
N ALA A 238 9.76 -18.26 13.15
CA ALA A 238 10.53 -19.50 13.11
C ALA A 238 12.01 -19.26 13.48
N GLN A 239 12.60 -18.18 12.98
CA GLN A 239 13.97 -17.79 13.32
C GLN A 239 14.09 -17.43 14.82
N ALA A 240 13.14 -16.67 15.37
CA ALA A 240 13.13 -16.33 16.79
C ALA A 240 13.00 -17.58 17.69
N GLN A 241 12.22 -18.58 17.26
CA GLN A 241 12.10 -19.85 17.98
C GLN A 241 13.41 -20.65 17.92
N GLU A 242 14.04 -20.74 16.76
CA GLU A 242 15.33 -21.43 16.61
C GLU A 242 16.42 -20.78 17.47
N GLU A 243 16.49 -19.44 17.47
CA GLU A 243 17.37 -18.68 18.35
C GLU A 243 17.09 -18.99 19.83
N ALA A 244 15.82 -19.06 20.24
CA ALA A 244 15.43 -19.37 21.62
C ALA A 244 15.80 -20.80 22.04
N GLU A 245 15.70 -21.78 21.14
CA GLU A 245 16.11 -23.17 21.39
C GLU A 245 17.63 -23.32 21.50
N GLN A 246 18.40 -22.46 20.81
CA GLN A 246 19.86 -22.44 20.86
C GLN A 246 20.43 -21.66 22.07
N MET A 247 19.60 -20.96 22.84
CA MET A 247 20.05 -20.26 24.03
C MET A 247 20.47 -21.27 25.12
N PRO A 248 21.61 -21.02 25.82
CA PRO A 248 22.00 -21.86 26.94
C PRO A 248 20.89 -21.89 27.99
N ALA A 249 20.68 -23.06 28.61
CA ALA A 249 19.70 -23.25 29.66
C ALA A 249 19.79 -22.09 30.66
N ALA A 250 18.70 -21.35 30.82
CA ALA A 250 18.61 -20.24 31.75
C ALA A 250 19.12 -20.69 33.13
N LEU A 251 19.87 -19.83 33.82
CA LEU A 251 20.23 -20.02 35.23
C LEU A 251 18.98 -20.45 36.00
N PRO A 252 19.09 -21.44 36.92
CA PRO A 252 17.94 -22.10 37.50
C PRO A 252 16.99 -21.08 38.13
N VAL A 253 15.81 -20.94 37.54
CA VAL A 253 14.69 -20.19 38.11
C VAL A 253 13.96 -21.16 39.03
N SER A 254 14.10 -20.99 40.34
CA SER A 254 13.31 -21.74 41.33
C SER A 254 11.88 -21.21 41.32
N GLY A 255 10.98 -22.00 40.73
CA GLY A 255 9.56 -21.70 40.66
C GLY A 255 8.79 -22.30 41.82
N GLU A 256 7.92 -21.52 42.42
CA GLU A 256 6.66 -21.98 43.00
C GLU A 256 5.75 -20.76 43.15
N TRP A 257 4.68 -20.71 42.35
CA TRP A 257 3.33 -20.16 42.62
C TRP A 257 2.50 -20.43 41.33
N ALA A 258 2.07 -21.68 41.17
CA ALA A 258 0.84 -21.97 40.45
C ALA A 258 -0.32 -21.79 41.46
N ASP A 259 -1.48 -21.37 40.99
CA ASP A 259 -2.76 -21.23 41.73
C ASP A 259 -3.17 -19.79 42.11
N THR A 260 -3.49 -18.98 41.10
CA THR A 260 -4.51 -17.93 41.29
C THR A 260 -5.36 -17.78 40.01
N PRO A 261 -6.67 -18.08 40.04
CA PRO A 261 -7.53 -17.90 38.88
C PRO A 261 -7.66 -16.43 38.49
N ILE A 262 -7.64 -16.15 37.18
CA ILE A 262 -7.88 -14.84 36.59
C ILE A 262 -9.33 -14.41 36.90
N ALA A 263 -9.51 -13.63 37.96
CA ALA A 263 -10.70 -12.81 38.13
C ALA A 263 -10.34 -11.38 37.73
N MET A 264 -11.10 -10.83 36.78
CA MET A 264 -11.10 -9.41 36.40
C MET A 264 -10.97 -8.52 37.64
N TYR A 265 -9.77 -8.02 37.91
CA TYR A 265 -9.56 -6.95 38.86
C TYR A 265 -8.98 -5.76 38.08
N GLN A 266 -9.74 -4.68 38.09
CA GLN A 266 -9.27 -3.36 37.71
C GLN A 266 -7.93 -3.09 38.38
N ALA A 267 -6.99 -2.54 37.60
CA ALA A 267 -5.64 -2.21 38.02
C ALA A 267 -5.63 -1.56 39.42
N SER A 268 -5.10 -2.28 40.40
CA SER A 268 -4.82 -1.80 41.75
C SER A 268 -3.52 -2.43 42.21
N ALA A 269 -2.51 -1.61 42.47
CA ALA A 269 -1.29 -2.04 43.14
C ALA A 269 -1.65 -2.53 44.55
N LYS A 270 -1.26 -3.75 44.92
CA LYS A 270 -1.26 -4.20 46.31
C LYS A 270 0.14 -4.70 46.67
N GLU A 271 0.69 -4.12 47.72
CA GLU A 271 1.93 -4.56 48.34
C GLU A 271 1.70 -5.91 49.03
N HIS A 272 2.54 -6.91 48.76
CA HIS A 272 2.62 -8.13 49.54
C HIS A 272 4.05 -8.28 50.08
N THR A 273 4.21 -7.88 51.34
CA THR A 273 5.38 -8.16 52.16
C THR A 273 5.40 -9.64 52.53
N SER A 274 6.48 -10.35 52.21
CA SER A 274 6.82 -11.62 52.85
C SER A 274 8.23 -11.49 53.42
N GLU A 275 8.37 -11.77 54.71
CA GLU A 275 9.60 -11.63 55.49
C GLU A 275 10.79 -12.39 54.85
N ALA A 276 11.94 -11.73 54.84
CA ALA A 276 13.21 -12.29 54.39
C ALA A 276 13.88 -13.01 55.57
N THR A 277 14.10 -14.31 55.46
CA THR A 277 15.09 -15.03 56.28
C THR A 277 16.34 -15.26 55.45
N GLY A 278 17.43 -14.56 55.76
CA GLY A 278 18.76 -14.76 55.16
C GLY A 278 19.31 -13.51 54.46
N ASN A 279 20.62 -13.30 54.57
CA ASN A 279 21.42 -12.12 54.18
C ASN A 279 21.40 -11.70 52.68
N GLU A 280 20.39 -12.08 51.91
CA GLU A 280 20.19 -11.64 50.53
C GLU A 280 18.95 -10.77 50.44
N THR A 281 19.12 -9.47 50.21
CA THR A 281 17.99 -8.58 49.92
C THR A 281 17.36 -8.99 48.60
N THR A 282 16.27 -9.77 48.67
CA THR A 282 15.58 -10.28 47.49
C THR A 282 14.57 -9.25 47.01
N PHE A 283 14.72 -8.75 45.78
CA PHE A 283 13.75 -7.85 45.17
C PHE A 283 12.76 -8.65 44.32
N LYS A 284 11.47 -8.26 44.32
CA LYS A 284 10.43 -8.87 43.49
C LYS A 284 10.13 -7.91 42.33
N LEU A 285 10.47 -8.34 41.12
CA LEU A 285 10.07 -7.66 39.89
C LEU A 285 8.96 -8.46 39.23
N LEU A 286 7.77 -7.87 39.07
CA LEU A 286 6.67 -8.47 38.33
C LEU A 286 6.66 -7.89 36.92
N ILE A 287 6.79 -8.74 35.91
CA ILE A 287 6.73 -8.32 34.50
C ILE A 287 5.49 -8.95 33.90
N GLU A 288 4.53 -8.10 33.55
CA GLU A 288 3.29 -8.51 32.89
C GLU A 288 3.40 -8.14 31.41
N CYS A 289 3.51 -9.16 30.56
CA CYS A 289 3.69 -9.00 29.11
C CYS A 289 2.40 -9.39 28.37
N LYS A 290 1.93 -8.50 27.49
CA LYS A 290 0.94 -8.85 26.46
C LYS A 290 1.68 -9.21 25.17
N GLY A 291 1.64 -10.50 24.83
CA GLY A 291 2.48 -11.10 23.81
C GLY A 291 3.91 -11.39 24.28
N ASP A 292 4.62 -12.17 23.49
CA ASP A 292 5.97 -12.62 23.80
C ASP A 292 6.99 -11.46 23.76
N ALA A 293 7.94 -11.44 24.69
CA ALA A 293 8.91 -10.37 24.81
C ALA A 293 10.32 -10.84 25.20
N LYS A 294 11.35 -10.18 24.66
CA LYS A 294 12.74 -10.29 25.14
C LYS A 294 13.00 -9.23 26.21
N VAL A 295 13.50 -9.65 27.38
CA VAL A 295 13.83 -8.75 28.49
C VAL A 295 15.34 -8.60 28.62
N PHE A 296 15.81 -7.36 28.72
CA PHE A 296 17.21 -6.96 28.87
C PHE A 296 17.42 -6.26 30.21
N ILE A 297 18.56 -6.52 30.85
CA ILE A 297 19.00 -5.86 32.09
C ILE A 297 20.41 -5.30 31.84
N ASN A 298 20.59 -3.99 32.02
CA ASN A 298 21.84 -3.27 31.73
C ASN A 298 22.37 -3.60 30.31
N GLU A 299 21.47 -3.57 29.34
CA GLU A 299 21.72 -3.85 27.91
C GLU A 299 22.13 -5.29 27.58
N LYS A 300 22.26 -6.17 28.58
CA LYS A 300 22.44 -7.61 28.37
C LYS A 300 21.10 -8.31 28.33
N GLU A 301 20.93 -9.19 27.36
CA GLU A 301 19.74 -10.04 27.26
C GLU A 301 19.68 -10.95 28.48
N ALA A 302 18.56 -10.90 29.20
CA ALA A 302 18.41 -11.58 30.48
C ALA A 302 17.57 -12.87 30.32
N PHE A 303 16.38 -12.78 29.74
CA PHE A 303 15.49 -13.94 29.53
C PHE A 303 14.33 -13.62 28.56
N TYR A 304 13.66 -14.68 28.11
CA TYR A 304 12.45 -14.65 27.29
C TYR A 304 11.20 -14.69 28.18
N ALA A 305 10.27 -13.74 27.97
CA ALA A 305 8.99 -13.68 28.66
C ALA A 305 7.85 -14.10 27.73
N ARG A 306 7.09 -15.13 28.12
CA ARG A 306 5.86 -15.57 27.44
C ARG A 306 4.66 -14.76 27.92
N GLU A 307 3.66 -14.65 27.03
CA GLU A 307 2.35 -14.05 27.35
C GLU A 307 1.75 -14.66 28.64
N ASP A 308 1.11 -13.80 29.45
CA ASP A 308 0.42 -14.14 30.71
C ASP A 308 1.27 -14.91 31.75
N THR A 309 2.59 -14.85 31.64
CA THR A 309 3.51 -15.55 32.54
C THR A 309 4.20 -14.57 33.49
N ASN A 310 4.16 -14.87 34.79
CA ASN A 310 4.85 -14.09 35.82
C ASN A 310 6.29 -14.60 35.99
N TYR A 311 7.25 -13.66 35.99
CA TYR A 311 8.66 -13.97 36.22
C TYR A 311 9.14 -13.36 37.53
N ARG A 312 10.02 -14.07 38.24
CA ARG A 312 10.70 -13.58 39.45
C ARG A 312 12.19 -13.52 39.19
N LEU A 313 12.80 -12.36 39.44
CA LEU A 313 14.24 -12.13 39.32
C LEU A 313 14.83 -11.72 40.66
N THR A 314 15.95 -12.34 41.02
CA THR A 314 16.76 -11.94 42.16
C THR A 314 17.96 -11.14 41.65
N LEU A 315 18.06 -9.87 42.03
CA LEU A 315 19.16 -8.99 41.68
C LEU A 315 19.79 -8.41 42.96
N PRO A 316 21.12 -8.19 43.02
CA PRO A 316 21.74 -7.48 44.13
C PRO A 316 21.36 -6.00 44.15
N ALA A 317 21.66 -5.29 45.25
CA ALA A 317 21.44 -3.84 45.33
C ALA A 317 22.30 -3.10 44.30
N GLY A 318 21.72 -2.12 43.60
CA GLY A 318 22.38 -1.42 42.50
C GLY A 318 21.42 -0.75 41.52
N GLU A 319 21.97 -0.02 40.55
CA GLU A 319 21.21 0.62 39.48
C GLU A 319 21.12 -0.31 38.25
N TYR A 320 19.89 -0.53 37.76
CA TYR A 320 19.58 -1.41 36.65
C TYR A 320 18.73 -0.69 35.61
N THR A 321 19.05 -0.87 34.33
CA THR A 321 18.20 -0.48 33.21
C THR A 321 17.48 -1.71 32.68
N ILE A 322 16.16 -1.76 32.83
CA ILE A 322 15.33 -2.87 32.35
C ILE A 322 14.65 -2.45 31.06
N ARG A 323 14.85 -3.22 29.99
CA ARG A 323 14.24 -2.97 28.68
C ARG A 323 13.49 -4.22 28.23
N ALA A 324 12.26 -4.05 27.77
CA ALA A 324 11.46 -5.12 27.18
C ALA A 324 11.15 -4.82 25.71
N VAL A 325 11.34 -5.81 24.84
CA VAL A 325 11.09 -5.72 23.40
C VAL A 325 10.03 -6.75 23.04
N ASN A 326 8.88 -6.30 22.54
CA ASN A 326 7.79 -7.18 22.14
C ASN A 326 8.13 -7.83 20.79
N LEU A 327 8.02 -9.16 20.74
CA LEU A 327 8.41 -9.96 19.59
C LEU A 327 7.33 -10.04 18.51
N ASN A 328 6.05 -9.81 18.86
CA ASN A 328 4.94 -9.83 17.91
C ASN A 328 4.90 -8.58 17.02
N ARG A 329 5.62 -7.50 17.36
CA ARG A 329 5.68 -6.26 16.54
C ARG A 329 7.08 -5.66 16.36
N TYR A 330 8.15 -6.25 16.91
CA TYR A 330 9.54 -5.71 16.88
C TYR A 330 9.66 -4.23 17.26
N GLU A 331 8.70 -3.67 18.00
CA GLU A 331 8.77 -2.32 18.53
C GLU A 331 9.48 -2.31 19.89
N GLN A 332 10.27 -1.26 20.14
CA GLN A 332 10.88 -1.03 21.43
C GLN A 332 9.79 -0.57 22.40
N VAL A 333 9.36 -1.45 23.30
CA VAL A 333 8.11 -1.18 24.03
C VAL A 333 8.34 -0.37 25.31
N VAL A 334 9.38 -0.64 26.11
CA VAL A 334 9.70 0.17 27.30
C VAL A 334 11.19 0.04 27.70
N SER A 335 11.81 1.13 28.18
CA SER A 335 13.08 1.15 28.92
C SER A 335 12.91 1.93 30.22
N ARG A 336 13.27 1.35 31.36
CA ARG A 336 13.16 2.00 32.68
C ARG A 336 14.42 1.79 33.52
N LYS A 337 14.93 2.87 34.10
CA LYS A 337 15.98 2.81 35.12
C LYS A 337 15.38 2.54 36.49
N VAL A 338 16.00 1.64 37.23
CA VAL A 338 15.57 1.16 38.54
C VAL A 338 16.77 1.27 39.47
N ASN A 339 16.61 1.93 40.61
CA ASN A 339 17.63 1.97 41.65
C ASN A 339 17.17 1.09 42.83
N LEU A 340 17.86 -0.02 43.04
CA LEU A 340 17.58 -0.98 44.10
C LEU A 340 18.45 -0.65 45.32
N ASP A 341 17.85 0.07 46.26
CA ASP A 341 18.49 0.48 47.51
C ASP A 341 18.31 -0.62 48.58
N ALA A 342 19.31 -0.85 49.44
CA ALA A 342 19.33 -1.98 50.38
C ALA A 342 18.15 -2.00 51.38
N ASN A 343 17.45 -0.87 51.54
CA ASN A 343 16.33 -0.66 52.48
C ASN A 343 14.99 -0.32 51.80
N LYS A 344 14.83 -0.49 50.48
CA LYS A 344 13.58 -0.14 49.77
C LYS A 344 13.09 -1.25 48.86
N HIS A 345 11.87 -1.73 49.10
CA HIS A 345 11.17 -2.58 48.15
C HIS A 345 10.66 -1.73 46.97
N VAL A 346 11.22 -1.95 45.78
CA VAL A 346 10.77 -1.28 44.55
C VAL A 346 9.91 -2.25 43.75
N THR A 347 8.59 -2.05 43.80
CA THR A 347 7.64 -2.76 42.94
C THR A 347 7.47 -1.97 41.65
N ILE A 348 7.81 -2.57 40.52
CA ILE A 348 7.54 -2.01 39.20
C ILE A 348 6.51 -2.90 38.53
N ALA A 349 5.34 -2.33 38.27
CA ALA A 349 4.34 -2.90 37.38
C ALA A 349 4.54 -2.28 35.98
N PHE A 350 4.45 -3.10 34.94
CA PHE A 350 4.28 -2.64 33.57
C PHE A 350 2.91 -3.12 33.11
N SER A 351 2.08 -2.20 32.62
CA SER A 351 0.86 -2.57 31.91
C SER A 351 1.01 -2.15 30.45
N LEU A 352 1.05 -3.12 29.55
CA LEU A 352 0.92 -2.87 28.12
C LEU A 352 -0.56 -2.81 27.76
N TRP A 353 -1.04 -1.60 27.43
CA TRP A 353 -2.39 -1.41 26.92
C TRP A 353 -2.34 -1.15 25.43
N GLU A 354 -3.05 -1.99 24.66
CA GLU A 354 -3.60 -1.60 23.38
C GLU A 354 -4.93 -0.87 23.67
N ARG A 355 -5.06 0.40 23.26
CA ARG A 355 -6.36 1.07 23.29
C ARG A 355 -7.14 0.64 22.05
N ILE A 356 -7.79 -0.52 22.12
CA ILE A 356 -8.89 -0.86 21.22
C ILE A 356 -10.17 -0.40 21.91
N ASP A 357 -10.87 0.55 21.30
CA ASP A 357 -12.13 1.09 21.80
C ASP A 357 -13.22 -0.01 21.82
N PRO A 358 -14.04 -0.19 22.87
CA PRO A 358 -15.01 -1.29 22.99
C PRO A 358 -16.23 -1.18 22.05
N GLY A 359 -16.19 -0.28 21.06
CA GLY A 359 -17.37 0.15 20.30
C GLY A 359 -17.43 -0.28 18.83
N GLY A 360 -16.36 -0.80 18.21
CA GLY A 360 -16.40 -1.28 16.83
C GLY A 360 -16.97 -0.29 15.79
N ARG A 361 -16.82 1.03 15.97
CA ARG A 361 -17.31 2.05 15.03
C ARG A 361 -16.18 2.97 14.58
N THR A 362 -15.82 2.88 13.31
CA THR A 362 -15.19 3.95 12.54
C THR A 362 -16.26 5.00 12.22
N LEU A 363 -16.27 6.10 12.97
CA LEU A 363 -17.11 7.27 12.69
C LEU A 363 -16.36 8.22 11.75
N ALA A 364 -16.53 7.99 10.45
CA ALA A 364 -16.50 9.00 9.39
C ALA A 364 -17.10 8.39 8.11
N VAL A 365 -18.42 8.21 8.11
CA VAL A 365 -19.22 8.08 6.89
C VAL A 365 -20.18 9.26 6.84
N GLY A 366 -20.14 9.97 5.73
CA GLY A 366 -21.12 10.96 5.28
C GLY A 366 -20.40 12.20 4.74
N ILE A 367 -20.56 12.67 3.50
CA ILE A 367 -21.48 12.46 2.37
C ILE A 367 -20.63 12.97 1.16
N VAL A 368 -20.44 12.26 0.05
CA VAL A 368 -21.25 12.36 -1.17
C VAL A 368 -21.00 11.08 -1.98
N MET A 369 -22.04 10.26 -2.03
CA MET A 369 -22.26 9.22 -3.04
C MET A 369 -23.51 9.67 -3.77
N VAL A 370 -23.40 10.11 -5.02
CA VAL A 370 -24.54 10.19 -5.93
C VAL A 370 -24.18 9.38 -7.16
N LEU A 371 -24.85 8.23 -7.22
CA LEU A 371 -24.89 7.27 -8.31
C LEU A 371 -25.45 7.89 -9.59
N VAL A 372 -24.86 7.48 -10.70
CA VAL A 372 -25.40 7.54 -12.04
C VAL A 372 -26.09 6.19 -12.32
N LEU A 373 -27.37 6.25 -12.75
CA LEU A 373 -28.17 5.32 -13.59
C LEU A 373 -29.42 4.61 -13.01
N LEU A 374 -30.55 5.00 -13.63
CA LEU A 374 -31.74 4.26 -14.10
C LEU A 374 -32.81 3.79 -13.09
N PHE A 375 -34.01 4.37 -13.18
CA PHE A 375 -35.18 3.68 -13.77
C PHE A 375 -36.34 4.62 -14.15
N VAL A 376 -37.10 4.11 -15.10
CA VAL A 376 -38.30 4.59 -15.80
C VAL A 376 -39.53 4.76 -14.87
N SER A 377 -40.38 5.74 -15.22
CA SER A 377 -41.84 5.87 -14.97
C SER A 377 -42.36 5.88 -13.52
N SER A 378 -42.96 6.99 -13.11
CA SER A 378 -44.44 7.14 -13.08
C SER A 378 -44.85 8.43 -12.36
N ARG A 379 -45.31 9.41 -13.12
CA ARG A 379 -46.57 10.17 -12.98
C ARG A 379 -46.60 11.34 -13.94
#